data_AF-A0A4V3H4B5-F1
#
_entry.id   AF-A0A4V3H4B5-F1
#
_cell.length_a   1.000
_cell.length_b   1.000
_cell.length_c   1.000
_cell.angle_alpha   90.00
_cell.angle_beta   90.00
_cell.angle_gamma   90.00
#
_symmetry.space_group_name_H-M   'P 1'
#
loop_
_entity.id
_entity.type
_entity.pdbx_description
1 polymer ?
#
loop_
_entity_poly.entity_id
_entity_poly.type
_entity_poly.pdbx_seq_one_letter_code
_entity_poly.pdbx_strand_id
1 'polypeptide(L)'
;MMQSLASYAMRGPLQAIVALVGLAALSLLFFPLSWPISYLGAGVVALVALTQASRESLLIVFGATAALALLAMTIGGPHYGVGYALSVWLPAWLAAQWLRQHQSLSQTLGLTGLAGLIGIGVMFLLLGDPAQWWSTYFDQRIIPDLKAAGVEFPDEAAFRELLQQVAGVMTGALLATLVLSAIVGVLIGRYWQATLFQVGSPQEFRQLRLGTLAAGIGLLIVALAQFVGGLAGQWLVNAATVVLSVFLFQGLAIGHQLAGRLPNGQPWMVALYIVLLFTLPYGAIAVAMLGMLDNWIDIRRRFPDATS
;
A
#
# COMPACT_ATOMS: atom_id res chain seq x y z
N MET A 1 13.20 -11.91 14.68
CA MET A 1 13.15 -12.28 13.24
C MET A 1 13.10 -11.07 12.30
N MET A 2 12.28 -10.03 12.55
CA MET A 2 12.26 -8.87 11.63
C MET A 2 13.51 -7.98 11.73
N GLN A 3 14.07 -7.78 12.93
CA GLN A 3 15.32 -7.03 13.10
C GLN A 3 16.52 -7.74 12.45
N SER A 4 16.57 -9.08 12.46
CA SER A 4 17.67 -9.82 11.83
C SER A 4 17.69 -9.67 10.31
N LEU A 5 16.51 -9.59 9.66
CA LEU A 5 16.40 -9.29 8.23
C LEU A 5 16.94 -7.89 7.92
N ALA A 6 16.51 -6.90 8.69
CA ALA A 6 16.95 -5.51 8.54
C ALA A 6 18.46 -5.36 8.78
N SER A 7 18.99 -5.94 9.87
CA SER A 7 20.43 -5.96 10.16
C SER A 7 21.22 -6.67 9.06
N TYR A 8 20.70 -7.77 8.49
CA TYR A 8 21.37 -8.47 7.38
C TYR A 8 21.44 -7.60 6.13
N ALA A 9 20.32 -7.01 5.71
CA ALA A 9 20.26 -6.12 4.55
C ALA A 9 21.23 -4.93 4.67
N MET A 10 21.46 -4.43 5.90
CA MET A 10 22.37 -3.31 6.17
C MET A 10 23.86 -3.69 6.25
N ARG A 11 24.25 -4.97 6.11
CA ARG A 11 25.67 -5.38 6.12
C ARG A 11 26.44 -4.96 4.87
N GLY A 12 25.74 -4.67 3.78
CA GLY A 12 26.34 -4.26 2.51
C GLY A 12 25.37 -4.34 1.34
N PRO A 13 25.76 -3.80 0.16
CA PRO A 13 24.87 -3.73 -1.00
C PRO A 13 24.46 -5.10 -1.53
N LEU A 14 25.36 -6.10 -1.49
CA LEU A 14 25.05 -7.46 -1.92
C LEU A 14 24.03 -8.13 -1.00
N GLN A 15 24.13 -7.93 0.32
CA GLN A 15 23.18 -8.49 1.28
C GLN A 15 21.80 -7.86 1.14
N ALA A 16 21.73 -6.55 0.87
CA ALA A 16 20.47 -5.90 0.52
C ALA A 16 19.85 -6.48 -0.77
N ILE A 17 20.64 -6.65 -1.83
CA ILE A 17 20.19 -7.25 -3.10
C ILE A 17 19.66 -8.68 -2.87
N VAL A 18 20.41 -9.52 -2.15
CA VAL A 18 20.01 -10.90 -1.85
C VAL A 18 18.72 -10.92 -1.02
N ALA A 19 18.59 -10.06 -0.02
CA ALA A 19 17.36 -9.95 0.77
C ALA A 19 16.15 -9.56 -0.10
N LEU A 20 16.32 -8.56 -0.98
CA LEU A 20 15.27 -8.09 -1.89
C LEU A 20 14.83 -9.18 -2.89
N VAL A 21 15.79 -9.82 -3.56
CA VAL A 21 15.51 -10.90 -4.52
C VAL A 21 14.89 -12.10 -3.81
N GLY A 22 15.40 -12.48 -2.64
CA GLY A 22 14.85 -13.58 -1.84
C GLY A 22 13.41 -13.33 -1.40
N LEU A 23 13.10 -12.13 -0.92
CA LEU A 23 11.72 -11.73 -0.56
C LEU A 23 10.81 -11.67 -1.78
N ALA A 24 11.27 -11.17 -2.92
CA ALA A 24 10.48 -11.15 -4.15
C ALA A 24 10.19 -12.57 -4.66
N ALA A 25 11.20 -13.44 -4.71
CA ALA A 25 11.01 -14.85 -5.08
C ALA A 25 10.06 -15.56 -4.12
N LEU A 26 10.22 -15.36 -2.81
CA LEU A 26 9.34 -15.92 -1.79
C LEU A 26 7.90 -15.40 -1.93
N SER A 27 7.73 -14.11 -2.22
CA SER A 27 6.42 -13.51 -2.48
C SER A 27 5.73 -14.14 -3.70
N LEU A 28 6.47 -14.53 -4.73
CA LEU A 28 5.91 -15.18 -5.93
C LEU A 28 5.56 -16.65 -5.68
N LEU A 29 6.33 -17.35 -4.83
CA LEU A 29 6.14 -18.78 -4.57
C LEU A 29 5.06 -19.07 -3.51
N PHE A 30 4.84 -18.16 -2.55
CA PHE A 30 3.96 -18.40 -1.41
C PHE A 30 2.61 -17.69 -1.56
N PHE A 31 1.77 -18.12 -2.51
CA PHE A 31 0.34 -17.74 -2.51
C PHE A 31 -0.40 -18.53 -1.40
N PRO A 32 -1.21 -17.92 -0.49
CA PRO A 32 -1.76 -16.56 -0.46
C PRO A 32 -0.99 -15.54 0.42
N LEU A 33 0.19 -15.90 0.94
CA LEU A 33 1.04 -15.01 1.77
C LEU A 33 1.96 -14.12 0.93
N SER A 34 1.65 -13.90 -0.35
CA SER A 34 2.46 -13.07 -1.25
C SER A 34 2.49 -11.61 -0.78
N TRP A 35 1.32 -11.05 -0.44
CA TRP A 35 1.16 -9.65 -0.06
C TRP A 35 1.99 -9.20 1.16
N PRO A 36 2.06 -9.90 2.32
CA PRO A 36 2.83 -9.44 3.46
C PRO A 36 4.34 -9.57 3.23
N ILE A 37 4.75 -10.57 2.45
CA ILE A 37 6.17 -10.78 2.08
C ILE A 37 6.63 -9.66 1.13
N SER A 38 5.78 -9.27 0.18
CA SER A 38 6.04 -8.14 -0.71
C SER A 38 6.25 -6.84 0.07
N TYR A 39 5.45 -6.61 1.13
CA TYR A 39 5.61 -5.44 2.01
C TYR A 39 6.92 -5.45 2.79
N LEU A 40 7.44 -6.62 3.20
CA LEU A 40 8.79 -6.70 3.78
C LEU A 40 9.86 -6.31 2.76
N GLY A 41 9.70 -6.70 1.50
CA GLY A 41 10.58 -6.26 0.41
C GLY A 41 10.56 -4.74 0.23
N ALA A 42 9.37 -4.14 0.17
CA ALA A 42 9.22 -2.68 0.15
C ALA A 42 9.83 -2.01 1.40
N GLY A 43 9.73 -2.67 2.57
CA GLY A 43 10.38 -2.23 3.82
C GLY A 43 11.90 -2.21 3.74
N VAL A 44 12.53 -3.20 3.10
CA VAL A 44 13.98 -3.24 2.89
C VAL A 44 14.41 -2.12 1.95
N VAL A 45 13.65 -1.91 0.86
CA VAL A 45 13.88 -0.78 -0.06
C VAL A 45 13.80 0.55 0.67
N ALA A 46 12.75 0.75 1.47
CA ALA A 46 12.57 1.97 2.25
C ALA A 46 13.69 2.17 3.27
N LEU A 47 14.11 1.12 3.99
CA LEU A 47 15.22 1.20 4.95
C LEU A 47 16.53 1.62 4.28
N VAL A 48 16.88 0.98 3.15
CA VAL A 48 18.07 1.32 2.37
C VAL A 48 18.00 2.75 1.85
N ALA A 49 16.83 3.17 1.34
CA ALA A 49 16.60 4.54 0.90
C ALA A 49 16.67 5.57 2.05
N LEU A 50 16.22 5.23 3.26
CA LEU A 50 16.26 6.13 4.41
C LEU A 50 17.66 6.29 5.02
N THR A 51 18.56 5.32 4.81
CA THR A 51 19.84 5.23 5.53
C THR A 51 21.08 5.45 4.65
N GLN A 52 21.00 5.14 3.36
CA GLN A 52 22.12 5.29 2.42
C GLN A 52 21.94 6.53 1.54
N ALA A 53 23.01 6.96 0.85
CA ALA A 53 22.91 8.06 -0.11
C ALA A 53 21.90 7.74 -1.22
N SER A 54 21.24 8.75 -1.82
CA SER A 54 20.23 8.54 -2.89
C SER A 54 20.78 7.64 -4.00
N ARG A 55 22.01 7.92 -4.44
CA ARG A 55 22.66 7.19 -5.52
C ARG A 55 22.93 5.73 -5.14
N GLU A 56 23.42 5.48 -3.93
CA GLU A 56 23.73 4.12 -3.45
C GLU A 56 22.48 3.27 -3.30
N SER A 57 21.44 3.82 -2.66
CA SER A 57 20.16 3.12 -2.52
C SER A 57 19.51 2.82 -3.87
N LEU A 58 19.61 3.72 -4.85
CA LEU A 58 19.10 3.50 -6.20
C LEU A 58 19.89 2.39 -6.93
N LEU A 59 21.21 2.36 -6.79
CA LEU A 59 22.05 1.29 -7.35
C LEU A 59 21.72 -0.08 -6.76
N ILE A 60 21.38 -0.16 -5.47
CA ILE A 60 20.93 -1.40 -4.83
C ILE A 60 19.59 -1.85 -5.42
N VAL A 61 18.61 -0.95 -5.53
CA VAL A 61 17.29 -1.28 -6.13
C VAL A 61 17.45 -1.71 -7.59
N PHE A 62 18.29 -1.02 -8.36
CA PHE A 62 18.60 -1.39 -9.74
C PHE A 62 19.30 -2.75 -9.84
N GLY A 63 20.30 -3.01 -9.01
CA GLY A 63 20.99 -4.30 -8.94
C GLY A 63 20.06 -5.45 -8.56
N ALA A 64 19.17 -5.24 -7.59
CA ALA A 64 18.13 -6.20 -7.23
C ALA A 64 17.13 -6.44 -8.37
N THR A 65 16.79 -5.39 -9.13
CA THR A 65 15.88 -5.48 -10.28
C THR A 65 16.51 -6.31 -11.39
N ALA A 66 17.79 -6.05 -11.70
CA ALA A 66 18.54 -6.83 -12.68
C ALA A 66 18.65 -8.31 -12.26
N ALA A 67 18.98 -8.58 -11.00
CA ALA A 67 19.07 -9.94 -10.48
C ALA A 67 17.72 -10.68 -10.51
N LEU A 68 16.62 -9.99 -10.15
CA LEU A 68 15.27 -10.56 -10.22
C LEU A 68 14.83 -10.80 -11.67
N ALA A 69 15.16 -9.89 -12.59
CA ALA A 69 14.88 -10.06 -14.02
C ALA A 69 15.63 -11.27 -14.59
N LEU A 70 16.91 -11.45 -14.24
CA LEU A 70 17.71 -12.62 -14.61
C LEU A 70 17.10 -13.92 -14.07
N LEU A 71 16.64 -13.92 -12.81
CA LEU A 71 15.92 -15.07 -12.25
C LEU A 71 14.62 -15.33 -13.03
N ALA A 72 13.85 -14.29 -13.34
CA ALA A 72 12.59 -14.42 -14.08
C ALA A 72 12.79 -14.87 -15.55
N MET A 73 13.99 -14.76 -16.11
CA MET A 73 14.30 -15.36 -17.42
C MET A 73 14.21 -16.90 -17.38
N THR A 74 14.49 -17.53 -16.25
CA THR A 74 14.44 -19.00 -16.10
C THR A 74 13.03 -19.57 -16.24
N ILE A 75 12.01 -18.74 -16.00
CA ILE A 75 10.59 -19.06 -16.16
C ILE A 75 9.98 -18.42 -17.42
N GLY A 76 10.82 -17.92 -18.33
CA GLY A 76 10.40 -17.43 -19.65
C GLY A 76 9.87 -15.99 -19.70
N GLY A 77 10.01 -15.18 -18.63
CA GLY A 77 9.43 -13.85 -18.57
C GLY A 77 10.22 -12.83 -17.75
N PRO A 78 11.35 -12.29 -18.26
CA PRO A 78 12.13 -11.25 -17.55
C PRO A 78 11.31 -10.01 -17.19
N HIS A 79 10.28 -9.69 -17.98
CA HIS A 79 9.39 -8.56 -17.76
C HIS A 79 8.62 -8.67 -16.44
N TYR A 80 8.39 -9.87 -15.91
CA TYR A 80 7.77 -10.04 -14.59
C TYR A 80 8.66 -9.51 -13.46
N GLY A 81 9.97 -9.77 -13.52
CA GLY A 81 10.92 -9.26 -12.53
C GLY A 81 11.03 -7.74 -12.55
N VAL A 82 11.14 -7.16 -13.76
CA VAL A 82 11.18 -5.70 -13.94
C VAL A 82 9.84 -5.07 -13.51
N GLY A 83 8.72 -5.63 -13.94
CA GLY A 83 7.38 -5.16 -13.60
C GLY A 83 7.13 -5.17 -12.09
N TYR A 84 7.56 -6.22 -11.39
CA TYR A 84 7.50 -6.30 -9.93
C TYR A 84 8.30 -5.19 -9.26
N ALA A 85 9.56 -5.00 -9.67
CA ALA A 85 10.41 -3.96 -9.10
C ALA A 85 9.84 -2.54 -9.34
N LEU A 86 9.35 -2.26 -10.55
CA LEU A 86 8.72 -0.97 -10.88
C LEU A 86 7.42 -0.74 -10.12
N SER A 87 6.67 -1.80 -9.82
CA SER A 87 5.38 -1.69 -9.13
C SER A 87 5.53 -1.61 -7.61
N VAL A 88 6.49 -2.32 -7.02
CA VAL A 88 6.63 -2.45 -5.56
C VAL A 88 7.80 -1.63 -5.03
N TRP A 89 8.98 -1.75 -5.62
CA TRP A 89 10.19 -1.15 -5.08
C TRP A 89 10.32 0.33 -5.45
N LEU A 90 10.02 0.71 -6.68
CA LEU A 90 10.16 2.10 -7.11
C LEU A 90 9.24 3.04 -6.31
N PRO A 91 7.94 2.77 -6.08
CA PRO A 91 7.10 3.62 -5.26
C PRO A 91 7.56 3.71 -3.81
N ALA A 92 7.98 2.59 -3.22
CA ALA A 92 8.53 2.56 -1.85
C ALA A 92 9.83 3.37 -1.75
N TRP A 93 10.72 3.27 -2.74
CA TRP A 93 11.95 4.05 -2.80
C TRP A 93 11.64 5.54 -2.91
N LEU A 94 10.77 5.95 -3.83
CA LEU A 94 10.37 7.36 -4.01
C LEU A 94 9.75 7.95 -2.73
N ALA A 95 8.83 7.22 -2.09
CA ALA A 95 8.22 7.64 -0.85
C ALA A 95 9.25 7.76 0.30
N ALA A 96 10.18 6.81 0.39
CA ALA A 96 11.26 6.86 1.39
C ALA A 96 12.24 8.01 1.13
N GLN A 97 12.56 8.32 -0.14
CA GLN A 97 13.38 9.48 -0.51
C GLN A 97 12.70 10.79 -0.09
N TRP A 98 11.38 10.91 -0.33
CA TRP A 98 10.63 12.07 0.12
C TRP A 98 10.67 12.22 1.64
N LEU A 99 10.40 11.13 2.38
CA LEU A 99 10.44 11.11 3.84
C LEU A 99 11.82 11.53 4.38
N ARG A 100 12.89 11.04 3.78
CA ARG A 100 14.26 11.38 4.20
C ARG A 100 14.57 12.87 4.04
N GLN A 101 14.09 13.48 2.95
CA GLN A 101 14.36 14.89 2.65
C GLN A 101 13.51 15.86 3.49
N HIS A 102 12.23 15.52 3.72
CA HIS A 102 11.27 16.44 4.34
C HIS A 102 10.92 16.10 5.78
N GLN A 103 11.31 14.91 6.26
CA GLN A 103 11.05 14.42 7.62
C GLN A 103 9.57 14.49 8.05
N SER A 104 8.65 14.41 7.07
CA SER A 104 7.21 14.49 7.31
C SER A 104 6.51 13.23 6.79
N LEU A 105 6.04 12.41 7.73
CA LEU A 105 5.26 11.22 7.41
C LEU A 105 3.92 11.59 6.76
N SER A 106 3.26 12.65 7.24
CA SER A 106 2.02 13.16 6.64
C SER A 106 2.17 13.52 5.17
N GLN A 107 3.20 14.29 4.81
CA GLN A 107 3.44 14.66 3.42
C GLN A 107 3.78 13.43 2.57
N THR A 108 4.57 12.50 3.12
CA THR A 108 4.94 11.26 2.42
C THR A 108 3.71 10.43 2.05
N LEU A 109 2.80 10.20 3.00
CA LEU A 109 1.56 9.44 2.74
C LEU A 109 0.64 10.20 1.78
N GLY A 110 0.47 11.52 1.97
CA GLY A 110 -0.34 12.35 1.09
C GLY A 110 0.13 12.35 -0.36
N LEU A 111 1.43 12.49 -0.60
CA LEU A 111 2.01 12.48 -1.95
C LEU A 111 2.03 11.08 -2.57
N THR A 112 2.20 10.04 -1.76
CA THR A 112 2.07 8.66 -2.26
C THR A 112 0.63 8.40 -2.74
N GLY A 113 -0.36 8.87 -1.98
CA GLY A 113 -1.76 8.88 -2.39
C GLY A 113 -2.01 9.67 -3.67
N LEU A 114 -1.46 10.88 -3.76
CA LEU A 114 -1.58 11.72 -4.96
C LEU A 114 -0.98 11.04 -6.19
N ALA A 115 0.18 10.38 -6.06
CA ALA A 115 0.77 9.61 -7.15
C ALA A 115 -0.16 8.46 -7.61
N GLY A 116 -0.85 7.80 -6.67
CA GLY A 116 -1.89 6.81 -7.00
C GLY A 116 -3.06 7.42 -7.78
N LEU A 117 -3.55 8.60 -7.38
CA LEU A 117 -4.62 9.31 -8.10
C LEU A 117 -4.20 9.74 -9.51
N ILE A 118 -2.97 10.23 -9.67
CA ILE A 118 -2.38 10.54 -10.97
C ILE A 118 -2.29 9.27 -11.81
N GLY A 119 -1.86 8.14 -11.21
CA GLY A 119 -1.81 6.84 -11.87
C GLY A 119 -3.16 6.39 -12.41
N ILE A 120 -4.24 6.59 -11.67
CA ILE A 120 -5.61 6.33 -12.17
C ILE A 120 -5.89 7.24 -13.37
N GLY A 121 -5.64 8.54 -13.26
CA GLY A 121 -5.81 9.47 -14.38
C GLY A 121 -5.05 9.03 -15.64
N VAL A 122 -3.79 8.62 -15.49
CA VAL A 122 -2.97 8.08 -16.60
C VAL A 122 -3.61 6.84 -17.22
N MET A 123 -4.13 5.91 -16.42
CA MET A 123 -4.80 4.71 -16.94
C MET A 123 -6.06 5.06 -17.75
N PHE A 124 -6.86 6.02 -17.28
CA PHE A 124 -8.03 6.51 -18.04
C PHE A 124 -7.61 7.19 -19.35
N LEU A 125 -6.52 7.97 -19.35
CA LEU A 125 -5.99 8.61 -20.56
C LEU A 125 -5.46 7.59 -21.58
N LEU A 126 -4.78 6.53 -21.11
CA LEU A 126 -4.17 5.53 -21.98
C LEU A 126 -5.18 4.51 -22.52
N LEU A 127 -6.18 4.13 -21.72
CA LEU A 127 -7.11 3.05 -22.04
C LEU A 127 -8.50 3.55 -22.49
N GLY A 128 -8.84 4.82 -22.25
CA GLY A 128 -10.17 5.39 -22.48
C GLY A 128 -11.18 4.91 -21.42
N ASP A 129 -11.54 3.63 -21.47
CA ASP A 129 -12.40 2.95 -20.49
C ASP A 129 -11.63 1.79 -19.83
N PRO A 130 -10.99 2.03 -18.67
CA PRO A 130 -10.27 0.97 -17.96
C PRO A 130 -11.17 -0.18 -17.50
N ALA A 131 -12.44 0.06 -17.19
CA ALA A 131 -13.36 -1.01 -16.76
C ALA A 131 -13.61 -1.99 -17.91
N GLN A 132 -13.83 -1.47 -19.13
CA GLN A 132 -13.94 -2.29 -20.32
C GLN A 132 -12.64 -3.05 -20.62
N TRP A 133 -11.49 -2.41 -20.45
CA TRP A 133 -10.18 -3.05 -20.62
C TRP A 133 -10.01 -4.23 -19.66
N TRP A 134 -10.32 -4.05 -18.36
CA TRP A 134 -10.25 -5.11 -17.36
C TRP A 134 -11.22 -6.25 -17.65
N SER A 135 -12.46 -5.95 -18.05
CA SER A 135 -13.43 -6.99 -18.44
C SER A 135 -12.89 -7.83 -19.59
N THR A 136 -12.33 -7.18 -20.61
CA THR A 136 -11.73 -7.86 -21.77
C THR A 136 -10.54 -8.72 -21.33
N TYR A 137 -9.70 -8.20 -20.44
CA TYR A 137 -8.56 -8.95 -19.88
C TYR A 137 -9.03 -10.19 -19.09
N PHE A 138 -10.08 -10.07 -18.28
CA PHE A 138 -10.64 -11.20 -17.55
C PHE A 138 -11.17 -12.29 -18.49
N ASP A 139 -11.90 -11.89 -19.53
CA ASP A 139 -12.48 -12.82 -20.50
C ASP A 139 -11.42 -13.54 -21.35
N GLN A 140 -10.36 -12.82 -21.74
CA GLN A 140 -9.36 -13.33 -22.68
C GLN A 140 -8.17 -14.03 -22.01
N ARG A 141 -7.89 -13.74 -20.73
CA ARG A 141 -6.72 -14.27 -20.03
C ARG A 141 -7.11 -15.05 -18.78
N ILE A 142 -7.79 -14.40 -17.84
CA ILE A 142 -8.02 -14.98 -16.51
C ILE A 142 -8.95 -16.19 -16.57
N ILE A 143 -10.11 -16.09 -17.24
CA ILE A 143 -11.05 -17.22 -17.32
C ILE A 143 -10.42 -18.44 -18.02
N PRO A 144 -9.78 -18.30 -19.20
CA PRO A 144 -9.07 -19.42 -19.83
C PRO A 144 -7.98 -20.04 -18.94
N ASP A 145 -7.15 -19.22 -18.27
CA ASP A 145 -6.07 -19.71 -17.42
C ASP A 145 -6.60 -20.49 -16.21
N LEU A 146 -7.70 -20.01 -15.59
CA LEU A 146 -8.37 -20.71 -14.49
C LEU A 146 -8.96 -22.05 -14.94
N LYS A 147 -9.60 -22.10 -16.12
CA LYS A 147 -10.11 -23.36 -16.70
C LYS A 147 -8.97 -24.33 -17.00
N ALA A 148 -7.86 -23.84 -17.54
CA ALA A 148 -6.66 -24.64 -17.80
C ALA A 148 -6.03 -25.18 -16.49
N ALA A 149 -6.17 -24.44 -15.38
CA ALA A 149 -5.78 -24.86 -14.05
C ALA A 149 -6.78 -25.82 -13.36
N GLY A 150 -7.86 -26.21 -14.04
CA GLY A 150 -8.87 -27.14 -13.52
C GLY A 150 -9.93 -26.50 -12.62
N VAL A 151 -10.05 -25.17 -12.62
CA VAL A 151 -11.13 -24.47 -11.90
C VAL A 151 -12.41 -24.56 -12.72
N GLU A 152 -13.42 -25.24 -12.17
CA GLU A 152 -14.77 -25.30 -12.74
C GLU A 152 -15.65 -24.18 -12.17
N PHE A 153 -16.49 -23.60 -13.03
CA PHE A 153 -17.46 -22.57 -12.66
C PHE A 153 -18.87 -23.13 -12.82
N PRO A 154 -19.55 -23.53 -11.73
CA PRO A 154 -20.90 -24.10 -11.80
C PRO A 154 -21.92 -23.17 -12.46
N ASP A 155 -21.75 -21.86 -12.31
CA ASP A 155 -22.50 -20.81 -13.01
C ASP A 155 -21.52 -19.78 -13.60
N GLU A 156 -21.08 -20.04 -14.83
CA GLU A 156 -20.15 -19.15 -15.54
C GLU A 156 -20.76 -17.78 -15.85
N ALA A 157 -22.08 -17.70 -16.05
CA ALA A 157 -22.75 -16.43 -16.35
C ALA A 157 -22.72 -15.51 -15.12
N ALA A 158 -23.09 -16.03 -13.95
CA ALA A 158 -23.00 -15.28 -12.69
C ALA A 158 -21.55 -14.89 -12.36
N PHE A 159 -20.57 -15.77 -12.63
CA PHE A 159 -19.16 -15.44 -12.42
C PHE A 159 -18.67 -14.31 -13.32
N ARG A 160 -19.08 -14.29 -14.60
CA ARG A 160 -18.76 -13.21 -15.53
C ARG A 160 -19.40 -11.88 -15.12
N GLU A 161 -20.64 -11.91 -14.64
CA GLU A 161 -21.30 -10.72 -14.10
C GLU A 161 -20.54 -10.14 -12.90
N LEU A 162 -20.09 -11.00 -11.98
CA LEU A 162 -19.23 -10.58 -10.87
C LEU A 162 -17.92 -9.94 -11.37
N LEU A 163 -17.27 -10.55 -12.35
CA LEU A 163 -16.03 -10.00 -12.92
C LEU A 163 -16.23 -8.64 -13.60
N GLN A 164 -17.39 -8.40 -14.23
CA GLN A 164 -17.73 -7.07 -14.76
C GLN A 164 -17.86 -6.02 -13.65
N GLN A 165 -18.46 -6.38 -12.52
CA GLN A 165 -18.53 -5.48 -11.36
C GLN A 165 -17.13 -5.19 -10.78
N VAL A 166 -16.29 -6.23 -10.67
CA VAL A 166 -14.90 -6.10 -10.22
C VAL A 166 -14.07 -5.23 -11.17
N ALA A 167 -14.28 -5.35 -12.49
CA ALA A 167 -13.57 -4.58 -13.50
C ALA A 167 -13.74 -3.06 -13.29
N GLY A 168 -14.93 -2.62 -12.86
CA GLY A 168 -15.23 -1.22 -12.57
C GLY A 168 -14.38 -0.59 -11.48
N VAL A 169 -13.84 -1.39 -10.55
CA VAL A 169 -13.01 -0.94 -9.41
C VAL A 169 -11.56 -1.41 -9.49
N MET A 170 -11.22 -2.22 -10.50
CA MET A 170 -9.94 -2.93 -10.54
C MET A 170 -8.73 -1.99 -10.69
N THR A 171 -8.88 -0.89 -11.42
CA THR A 171 -7.83 0.13 -11.54
C THR A 171 -7.52 0.76 -10.19
N GLY A 172 -8.54 1.14 -9.43
CA GLY A 172 -8.44 1.70 -8.10
C GLY A 172 -7.86 0.70 -7.11
N ALA A 173 -8.30 -0.57 -7.18
CA ALA A 173 -7.74 -1.64 -6.37
C ALA A 173 -6.26 -1.88 -6.65
N LEU A 174 -5.85 -1.90 -7.92
CA LEU A 174 -4.45 -2.01 -8.33
C LEU A 174 -3.62 -0.85 -7.77
N LEU A 175 -4.02 0.40 -8.05
CA LEU A 175 -3.27 1.57 -7.61
C LEU A 175 -3.27 1.72 -6.09
N ALA A 176 -4.38 1.40 -5.42
CA ALA A 176 -4.45 1.37 -3.96
C ALA A 176 -3.50 0.33 -3.37
N THR A 177 -3.36 -0.84 -4.00
CA THR A 177 -2.40 -1.88 -3.57
C THR A 177 -0.96 -1.39 -3.68
N LEU A 178 -0.61 -0.69 -4.77
CA LEU A 178 0.74 -0.11 -4.93
C LEU A 178 1.01 0.99 -3.89
N VAL A 179 0.04 1.87 -3.67
CA VAL A 179 0.10 2.92 -2.63
C VAL A 179 0.23 2.32 -1.23
N LEU A 180 -0.57 1.32 -0.91
CA LEU A 180 -0.49 0.59 0.36
C LEU A 180 0.87 -0.06 0.53
N SER A 181 1.38 -0.73 -0.50
CA SER A 181 2.70 -1.36 -0.46
C SER A 181 3.81 -0.35 -0.18
N ALA A 182 3.78 0.82 -0.84
CA ALA A 182 4.73 1.89 -0.61
C ALA A 182 4.62 2.47 0.81
N ILE A 183 3.41 2.76 1.29
CA ILE A 183 3.19 3.31 2.64
C ILE A 183 3.63 2.32 3.71
N VAL A 184 3.18 1.05 3.63
CA VAL A 184 3.58 0.01 4.57
C VAL A 184 5.08 -0.21 4.52
N GLY A 185 5.69 -0.24 3.33
CA GLY A 185 7.14 -0.32 3.16
C GLY A 185 7.86 0.83 3.88
N VAL A 186 7.42 2.08 3.68
CA VAL A 186 7.98 3.24 4.39
C VAL A 186 7.83 3.11 5.91
N LEU A 187 6.66 2.68 6.41
CA LEU A 187 6.44 2.51 7.84
C LEU A 187 7.33 1.41 8.44
N ILE A 188 7.49 0.27 7.74
CA ILE A 188 8.41 -0.81 8.13
C ILE A 188 9.86 -0.32 8.12
N GLY A 189 10.28 0.34 7.03
CA GLY A 189 11.62 0.88 6.89
C GLY A 189 11.94 1.92 7.96
N ARG A 190 10.97 2.80 8.28
CA ARG A 190 11.08 3.79 9.35
C ARG A 190 11.15 3.15 10.74
N TYR A 191 10.36 2.11 10.99
CA TYR A 191 10.44 1.32 12.22
C TYR A 191 11.82 0.66 12.37
N TRP A 192 12.33 0.02 11.31
CA TRP A 192 13.68 -0.55 11.33
C TRP A 192 14.76 0.50 11.52
N GLN A 193 14.63 1.67 10.87
CA GLN A 193 15.54 2.78 11.06
C GLN A 193 15.58 3.23 12.54
N ALA A 194 14.43 3.37 13.19
CA ALA A 194 14.34 3.72 14.60
C ALA A 194 14.96 2.65 15.51
N THR A 195 14.75 1.36 15.22
CA THR A 195 15.29 0.29 16.06
C THR A 195 16.79 0.04 15.87
N LEU A 196 17.32 0.17 14.66
CA LEU A 196 18.72 -0.12 14.34
C LEU A 196 19.64 1.08 14.53
N PHE A 197 19.15 2.29 14.22
CA PHE A 197 19.95 3.51 14.23
C PHE A 197 19.48 4.51 15.29
N GLN A 198 18.42 4.22 16.05
CA GLN A 198 17.85 5.12 17.07
C GLN A 198 17.43 6.48 16.50
N VAL A 199 17.03 6.51 15.22
CA VAL A 199 16.55 7.71 14.52
C VAL A 199 15.04 7.63 14.30
N GLY A 200 14.31 8.60 14.86
CA GLY A 200 12.85 8.71 14.76
C GLY A 200 12.11 8.15 15.98
N SER A 201 10.78 8.25 15.97
CA SER A 201 9.94 7.85 17.11
C SER A 201 8.61 7.23 16.68
N PRO A 202 8.07 6.24 17.43
CA PRO A 202 6.68 5.78 17.27
C PRO A 202 5.63 6.88 17.41
N GLN A 203 6.00 8.03 18.01
CA GLN A 203 5.13 9.21 18.06
C GLN A 203 4.82 9.79 16.68
N GLU A 204 5.72 9.66 15.70
CA GLU A 204 5.50 10.18 14.33
C GLU A 204 4.24 9.59 13.70
N PHE A 205 4.07 8.27 13.77
CA PHE A 205 2.86 7.60 13.30
C PHE A 205 1.64 8.03 14.11
N ARG A 206 1.76 8.06 15.45
CA ARG A 206 0.66 8.49 16.32
C ARG A 206 0.25 9.94 16.10
N GLN A 207 1.07 10.80 15.53
CA GLN A 207 0.76 12.20 15.22
C GLN A 207 0.35 12.42 13.76
N LEU A 208 0.29 11.35 12.95
CA LEU A 208 -0.06 11.42 11.53
C LEU A 208 -1.38 12.15 11.31
N ARG A 209 -1.31 13.27 10.58
CA ARG A 209 -2.45 14.08 10.13
C ARG A 209 -2.19 14.60 8.73
N LEU A 210 -3.04 14.23 7.77
CA LEU A 210 -2.90 14.63 6.36
C LEU A 210 -3.35 16.08 6.11
N GLY A 211 -4.15 16.65 7.03
CA GLY A 211 -4.60 18.04 6.97
C GLY A 211 -6.00 18.19 6.39
N THR A 212 -6.63 19.32 6.69
CA THR A 212 -8.03 19.63 6.33
C THR A 212 -8.24 19.71 4.82
N LEU A 213 -7.27 20.22 4.05
CA LEU A 213 -7.37 20.29 2.59
C LEU A 213 -7.45 18.89 1.97
N ALA A 214 -6.51 18.01 2.31
CA ALA A 214 -6.49 16.64 1.81
C ALA A 214 -7.75 15.87 2.22
N ALA A 215 -8.21 16.06 3.46
CA ALA A 215 -9.42 15.43 3.96
C ALA A 215 -10.67 15.96 3.24
N GLY A 216 -10.74 17.27 2.96
CA GLY A 216 -11.86 17.88 2.25
C GLY A 216 -11.96 17.39 0.81
N ILE A 217 -10.83 17.36 0.09
CA ILE A 217 -10.75 16.80 -1.27
C ILE A 217 -11.14 15.32 -1.25
N GLY A 218 -10.61 14.55 -0.30
CA GLY A 218 -10.93 13.13 -0.18
C GLY A 218 -12.41 12.88 0.07
N LEU A 219 -13.05 13.64 0.99
CA LEU A 219 -14.48 13.52 1.26
C LEU A 219 -15.32 13.88 0.03
N LEU A 220 -14.91 14.91 -0.71
CA LEU A 220 -15.58 15.29 -1.96
C LEU A 220 -15.49 14.15 -3.00
N ILE A 221 -14.31 13.53 -3.17
CA ILE A 221 -14.15 12.39 -4.08
C ILE A 221 -15.06 11.23 -3.67
N VAL A 222 -15.04 10.85 -2.39
CA VAL A 222 -15.87 9.74 -1.86
C VAL A 222 -17.36 10.03 -2.03
N ALA A 223 -17.81 11.27 -1.76
CA ALA A 223 -19.19 11.67 -1.92
C ALA A 223 -19.62 11.66 -3.39
N LEU A 224 -18.84 12.30 -4.28
CA LEU A 224 -19.16 12.37 -5.71
C LEU A 224 -19.15 10.99 -6.38
N ALA A 225 -18.33 10.06 -5.91
CA ALA A 225 -18.32 8.68 -6.40
C ALA A 225 -19.68 7.97 -6.27
N GLN A 226 -20.57 8.43 -5.38
CA GLN A 226 -21.91 7.84 -5.19
C GLN A 226 -22.96 8.41 -6.15
N PHE A 227 -22.73 9.60 -6.69
CA PHE A 227 -23.76 10.37 -7.42
C PHE A 227 -23.41 10.64 -8.88
N VAL A 228 -22.13 10.56 -9.25
CA VAL A 228 -21.66 10.81 -10.62
C VAL A 228 -21.58 9.49 -11.38
N GLY A 229 -22.20 9.44 -12.57
CA GLY A 229 -22.16 8.28 -13.48
C GLY A 229 -21.13 8.44 -14.62
N GLY A 230 -21.11 7.45 -15.52
CA GLY A 230 -20.22 7.43 -16.69
C GLY A 230 -18.74 7.34 -16.33
N LEU A 231 -17.86 7.73 -17.26
CA LEU A 231 -16.40 7.66 -17.08
C LEU A 231 -15.91 8.51 -15.88
N ALA A 232 -16.52 9.67 -15.66
CA ALA A 232 -16.19 10.51 -14.50
C ALA A 232 -16.53 9.81 -13.18
N GLY A 233 -17.70 9.16 -13.12
CA GLY A 233 -18.10 8.33 -11.99
C GLY A 233 -17.15 7.17 -11.72
N GLN A 234 -16.78 6.44 -12.78
CA GLN A 234 -15.80 5.35 -12.68
C GLN A 234 -14.46 5.88 -12.14
N TRP A 235 -13.96 7.01 -12.64
CA TRP A 235 -12.72 7.60 -12.12
C TRP A 235 -12.85 7.92 -10.62
N LEU A 236 -13.96 8.54 -10.20
CA LEU A 236 -14.23 8.89 -8.80
C LEU A 236 -14.29 7.67 -7.88
N VAL A 237 -14.93 6.58 -8.31
CA VAL A 237 -14.99 5.32 -7.55
C VAL A 237 -13.58 4.73 -7.36
N ASN A 238 -12.77 4.68 -8.43
CA ASN A 238 -11.40 4.18 -8.34
C ASN A 238 -10.50 5.10 -7.49
N ALA A 239 -10.69 6.42 -7.60
CA ALA A 239 -9.98 7.42 -6.80
C ALA A 239 -10.35 7.31 -5.31
N ALA A 240 -11.62 7.06 -4.99
CA ALA A 240 -12.09 6.85 -3.62
C ALA A 240 -11.37 5.66 -2.96
N THR A 241 -11.11 4.58 -3.69
CA THR A 241 -10.35 3.42 -3.17
C THR A 241 -8.94 3.81 -2.71
N VAL A 242 -8.24 4.64 -3.48
CA VAL A 242 -6.89 5.14 -3.12
C VAL A 242 -6.97 6.11 -1.94
N VAL A 243 -7.91 7.05 -1.97
CA VAL A 243 -8.13 8.02 -0.87
C VAL A 243 -8.36 7.29 0.45
N LEU A 244 -9.32 6.35 0.47
CA LEU A 244 -9.65 5.58 1.67
C LEU A 244 -8.46 4.77 2.17
N SER A 245 -7.66 4.21 1.26
CA SER A 245 -6.46 3.44 1.60
C SER A 245 -5.38 4.29 2.29
N VAL A 246 -5.24 5.56 1.92
CA VAL A 246 -4.30 6.49 2.56
C VAL A 246 -4.83 6.96 3.92
N PHE A 247 -6.12 7.34 3.98
CA PHE A 247 -6.75 7.79 5.22
C PHE A 247 -6.94 6.68 6.26
N LEU A 248 -6.96 5.41 5.84
CA LEU A 248 -6.92 4.26 6.73
C LEU A 248 -5.77 4.38 7.74
N PHE A 249 -4.57 4.79 7.30
CA PHE A 249 -3.42 4.96 8.20
C PHE A 249 -3.61 6.11 9.19
N GLN A 250 -4.27 7.21 8.79
CA GLN A 250 -4.61 8.27 9.72
C GLN A 250 -5.64 7.80 10.77
N GLY A 251 -6.62 6.97 10.36
CA GLY A 251 -7.56 6.32 11.27
C GLY A 251 -6.87 5.36 12.24
N LEU A 252 -5.97 4.52 11.75
CA LEU A 252 -5.16 3.63 12.59
C LEU A 252 -4.27 4.43 13.56
N ALA A 253 -3.72 5.57 13.13
CA ALA A 253 -2.93 6.45 14.00
C ALA A 253 -3.75 7.00 15.18
N ILE A 254 -5.05 7.26 15.00
CA ILE A 254 -5.96 7.63 16.11
C ILE A 254 -6.02 6.47 17.12
N GLY A 255 -6.28 5.24 16.65
CA GLY A 255 -6.32 4.06 17.51
C GLY A 255 -5.03 3.86 18.31
N HIS A 256 -3.88 3.92 17.64
CA HIS A 256 -2.56 3.82 18.26
C HIS A 256 -2.28 4.95 19.28
N GLN A 257 -2.76 6.17 19.00
CA GLN A 257 -2.62 7.27 19.94
C GLN A 257 -3.49 7.06 21.20
N LEU A 258 -4.74 6.63 21.03
CA LEU A 258 -5.65 6.38 22.15
C LEU A 258 -5.18 5.21 23.01
N ALA A 259 -4.77 4.10 22.40
CA ALA A 259 -4.22 2.96 23.15
C ALA A 259 -2.94 3.35 23.91
N GLY A 260 -2.11 4.22 23.34
CA GLY A 260 -0.90 4.72 24.01
C GLY A 260 -1.15 5.55 25.27
N ARG A 261 -2.39 5.99 25.51
CA ARG A 261 -2.80 6.73 26.73
C ARG A 261 -3.43 5.84 27.80
N LEU A 262 -3.72 4.59 27.47
CA LEU A 262 -4.31 3.63 28.40
C LEU A 262 -3.19 2.86 29.12
N PRO A 263 -3.29 2.62 30.45
CA PRO A 263 -2.30 1.86 31.20
C PRO A 263 -2.08 0.44 30.66
N ASN A 264 -3.10 -0.12 29.99
CA ASN A 264 -3.04 -1.40 29.30
C ASN A 264 -3.71 -1.29 27.90
N GLY A 265 -3.08 -0.53 26.99
CA GLY A 265 -3.60 -0.29 25.64
C GLY A 265 -3.48 -1.47 24.67
N GLN A 266 -2.66 -2.47 24.96
CA GLN A 266 -2.37 -3.57 24.02
C GLN A 266 -3.63 -4.41 23.65
N PRO A 267 -4.51 -4.79 24.60
CA PRO A 267 -5.76 -5.48 24.27
C PRO A 267 -6.65 -4.68 23.30
N TRP A 268 -6.68 -3.36 23.42
CA TRP A 268 -7.46 -2.49 22.54
C TRP A 268 -6.91 -2.47 21.11
N MET A 269 -5.58 -2.58 20.95
CA MET A 269 -4.98 -2.72 19.62
C MET A 269 -5.28 -4.06 19.00
N VAL A 270 -5.21 -5.14 19.79
CA VAL A 270 -5.62 -6.47 19.33
C VAL A 270 -7.08 -6.46 18.89
N ALA A 271 -7.97 -5.88 19.70
CA ALA A 271 -9.39 -5.74 19.35
C ALA A 271 -9.61 -4.93 18.07
N LEU A 272 -8.93 -3.78 17.92
CA LEU A 272 -9.01 -2.95 16.71
C LEU A 272 -8.66 -3.75 15.45
N TYR A 273 -7.56 -4.50 15.46
CA TYR A 273 -7.13 -5.29 14.30
C TYR A 273 -8.00 -6.52 14.05
N ILE A 274 -8.52 -7.18 15.11
CA ILE A 274 -9.48 -8.28 14.96
C ILE A 274 -10.76 -7.76 14.32
N VAL A 275 -11.34 -6.68 14.86
CA VAL A 275 -12.56 -6.07 14.30
C VAL A 275 -12.30 -5.64 12.86
N LEU A 276 -11.17 -4.98 12.58
CA LEU A 276 -10.81 -4.59 11.22
C LEU A 276 -10.78 -5.80 10.28
N LEU A 277 -10.07 -6.87 10.65
CA LEU A 277 -9.92 -8.08 9.83
C LEU A 277 -11.27 -8.74 9.52
N PHE A 278 -12.15 -8.91 10.53
CA PHE A 278 -13.45 -9.57 10.35
C PHE A 278 -14.53 -8.69 9.71
N THR A 279 -14.28 -7.38 9.57
CA THR A 279 -15.24 -6.44 8.98
C THR A 279 -14.75 -5.86 7.65
N LEU A 280 -13.64 -6.34 7.09
CA LEU A 280 -13.19 -5.91 5.76
C LEU A 280 -14.27 -6.21 4.70
N PRO A 281 -14.47 -5.30 3.72
CA PRO A 281 -13.80 -4.02 3.57
C PRO A 281 -14.41 -2.88 4.41
N TYR A 282 -15.64 -3.03 4.91
CA TYR A 282 -16.42 -1.98 5.58
C TYR A 282 -15.73 -1.38 6.81
N GLY A 283 -15.04 -2.19 7.62
CA GLY A 283 -14.24 -1.71 8.76
C GLY A 283 -13.10 -0.79 8.35
N ALA A 284 -12.41 -1.09 7.24
CA ALA A 284 -11.36 -0.23 6.72
C ALA A 284 -11.91 1.12 6.25
N ILE A 285 -13.07 1.11 5.58
CA ILE A 285 -13.77 2.33 5.17
C ILE A 285 -14.14 3.17 6.41
N ALA A 286 -14.72 2.54 7.44
CA ALA A 286 -15.08 3.24 8.67
C ALA A 286 -13.86 3.87 9.36
N VAL A 287 -12.75 3.13 9.49
CA VAL A 287 -11.50 3.65 10.08
C VAL A 287 -10.92 4.77 9.22
N ALA A 288 -10.94 4.65 7.89
CA ALA A 288 -10.48 5.71 7.00
C ALA A 288 -11.33 6.99 7.15
N MET A 289 -12.66 6.86 7.21
CA MET A 289 -13.58 7.99 7.43
C MET A 289 -13.33 8.67 8.78
N LEU A 290 -13.10 7.90 9.85
CA LEU A 290 -12.66 8.46 11.14
C LEU A 290 -11.35 9.23 11.00
N GLY A 291 -10.40 8.69 10.24
CA GLY A 291 -9.14 9.36 9.90
C GLY A 291 -9.34 10.69 9.19
N MET A 292 -10.27 10.76 8.24
CA MET A 292 -10.63 11.99 7.52
C MET A 292 -11.24 13.02 8.46
N LEU A 293 -12.24 12.62 9.24
CA LEU A 293 -12.99 13.50 10.14
C LEU A 293 -12.14 14.07 11.29
N ASP A 294 -11.10 13.34 11.74
CA ASP A 294 -10.17 13.81 12.78
C ASP A 294 -9.46 15.13 12.42
N ASN A 295 -9.36 15.47 11.12
CA ASN A 295 -8.75 16.73 10.69
C ASN A 295 -9.54 17.98 11.12
N TRP A 296 -10.83 17.85 11.44
CA TRP A 296 -11.66 18.95 11.97
C TRP A 296 -12.15 18.71 13.39
N ILE A 297 -12.51 17.47 13.72
CA ILE A 297 -13.11 17.14 15.01
C ILE A 297 -12.06 17.11 16.13
N ASP A 298 -10.81 16.80 15.77
CA ASP A 298 -9.71 16.51 16.69
C ASP A 298 -10.12 15.46 17.74
N ILE A 299 -10.44 14.25 17.26
CA ILE A 299 -10.94 13.12 18.07
C ILE A 299 -9.94 12.81 19.18
N ARG A 300 -8.65 12.89 18.85
CA ARG A 300 -7.54 12.64 19.78
C ARG A 300 -7.52 13.60 20.97
N ARG A 301 -8.05 14.82 20.89
CA ARG A 301 -8.12 15.73 22.05
C ARG A 301 -9.32 15.46 22.97
N ARG A 302 -10.32 14.71 22.50
CA ARG A 302 -11.58 14.51 23.22
C ARG A 302 -11.55 13.34 24.21
N PHE A 303 -10.50 12.53 24.18
CA PHE A 303 -10.29 11.44 25.13
C PHE A 303 -9.24 11.87 26.15
N PRO A 304 -9.61 12.02 27.44
CA PRO A 304 -8.68 12.33 28.52
C PRO A 304 -7.59 11.27 28.64
N ASP A 305 -6.43 11.65 29.18
CA ASP A 305 -5.45 10.68 29.61
C ASP A 305 -6.04 9.88 30.78
N ALA A 306 -5.80 8.57 30.83
CA ALA A 306 -6.37 7.70 31.86
C ALA A 306 -5.88 8.01 33.30
N THR A 307 -5.02 9.02 33.44
CA THR A 307 -4.43 9.48 34.69
C THR A 307 -4.87 10.89 35.09
N SER A 308 -5.89 11.47 34.45
CA SER A 308 -6.53 12.74 34.88
C SER A 308 -7.82 12.49 35.66
#